data_AF-A0AAD7F8P3-F1
#
_entry.id   AF-A0AAD7F8P3-F1
#
_cell.length_a   1.000
_cell.length_b   1.000
_cell.length_c   1.000
_cell.angle_alpha   90.00
_cell.angle_beta   90.00
_cell.angle_gamma   90.00
#
_symmetry.space_group_name_H-M   'P 1'
#
loop_
_entity.id
_entity.type
_entity.pdbx_description
1 polymer ?
#
loop_
_entity_poly.entity_id
_entity_poly.type
_entity_poly.pdbx_seq_one_letter_code
_entity_poly.pdbx_strand_id
1 'polypeptide(L)'
;SDKFSGDRSLSNSIQFKQQFLLYRELTCAVKEGDTGRILEALKLLIFIFAGANKQNYTTAFMEIYCMFRYEASPSLKNAILDNWLVNTTGQPGKFLEDDHLQEHHIRLLTDMMSGNMYRDEKLHYFKSGRDFGHTAKNMINLGYKSLDGGKMHEFQANSTNRANVLRTLR
;
A
#
# COMPACT_ATOMS: atom_id res chain seq x y z
N SER A 1 21.63 -11.13 -20.76
CA SER A 1 21.18 -10.95 -19.37
C SER A 1 22.29 -11.40 -18.46
N ASP A 2 22.73 -10.57 -17.52
CA ASP A 2 23.71 -10.99 -16.52
C ASP A 2 23.18 -12.20 -15.74
N LYS A 3 23.91 -13.31 -15.81
CA LYS A 3 23.60 -14.53 -15.06
C LYS A 3 23.86 -14.24 -13.59
N PHE A 4 22.78 -14.11 -12.81
CA PHE A 4 22.87 -14.10 -11.35
C PHE A 4 23.67 -15.31 -10.86
N SER A 5 24.84 -15.07 -10.28
CA SER A 5 25.82 -16.08 -9.83
C SER A 5 25.65 -16.49 -8.36
N GLY A 6 24.72 -15.87 -7.64
CA GLY A 6 24.45 -16.17 -6.23
C GLY A 6 23.49 -17.35 -6.02
N ASP A 7 23.31 -17.74 -4.75
CA ASP A 7 22.31 -18.73 -4.35
C ASP A 7 20.90 -18.16 -4.54
N ARG A 8 20.19 -18.70 -5.55
CA ARG A 8 18.83 -18.29 -5.90
C ARG A 8 17.81 -18.70 -4.84
N SER A 9 17.97 -19.87 -4.23
CA SER A 9 17.03 -20.37 -3.22
C SER A 9 17.08 -19.47 -1.99
N LEU A 10 18.30 -19.16 -1.52
CA LEU A 10 18.52 -18.24 -0.42
C LEU A 10 17.96 -16.85 -0.73
N SER A 11 18.32 -16.27 -1.88
CA SER A 11 17.83 -14.96 -2.31
C SER A 11 16.30 -14.90 -2.34
N ASN A 12 15.64 -15.90 -2.94
CA ASN A 12 14.19 -15.98 -3.02
C ASN A 12 13.56 -16.10 -1.63
N SER A 13 14.14 -16.91 -0.75
CA SER A 13 13.63 -17.08 0.62
C SER A 13 13.71 -15.80 1.45
N ILE A 14 14.78 -15.01 1.28
CA ILE A 14 14.96 -13.72 1.97
C ILE A 14 13.90 -12.73 1.48
N GLN A 15 13.73 -12.59 0.17
CA GLN A 15 12.75 -11.68 -0.41
C GLN A 15 11.32 -12.06 -0.02
N PHE A 16 11.00 -13.35 -0.05
CA PHE A 16 9.71 -13.87 0.40
C PHE A 16 9.46 -13.52 1.87
N LYS A 17 10.43 -13.79 2.76
CA LYS A 17 10.30 -13.46 4.19
C LYS A 17 10.10 -11.96 4.41
N GLN A 18 10.84 -11.11 3.71
CA GLN A 18 10.69 -9.66 3.82
C GLN A 18 9.27 -9.20 3.45
N GLN A 19 8.75 -9.66 2.31
CA GLN A 19 7.39 -9.32 1.87
C GLN A 19 6.31 -9.89 2.80
N PHE A 20 6.49 -11.15 3.23
CA PHE A 20 5.56 -11.83 4.12
C PHE A 20 5.51 -11.17 5.51
N LEU A 21 6.65 -10.77 6.07
CA LEU A 21 6.71 -10.09 7.36
C LEU A 21 6.00 -8.74 7.30
N LEU A 22 6.19 -7.96 6.22
CA LEU A 22 5.48 -6.70 6.04
C LEU A 22 3.96 -6.91 5.92
N TYR A 23 3.53 -7.90 5.15
CA TYR A 23 2.12 -8.25 5.01
C TYR A 23 1.50 -8.66 6.36
N ARG A 24 2.21 -9.50 7.12
CA ARG A 24 1.79 -9.94 8.45
C ARG A 24 1.70 -8.76 9.41
N GLU A 25 2.68 -7.86 9.39
CA GLU A 25 2.71 -6.66 10.21
C GLU A 25 1.49 -5.77 9.95
N LEU A 26 1.20 -5.47 8.69
CA LEU A 26 0.00 -4.71 8.29
C LEU A 26 -1.28 -5.39 8.77
N THR A 27 -1.39 -6.71 8.56
CA THR A 27 -2.57 -7.48 8.99
C THR A 27 -2.77 -7.45 10.51
N CYS A 28 -1.68 -7.57 11.27
CA CYS A 28 -1.71 -7.48 12.73
C CYS A 28 -2.08 -6.06 13.19
N ALA A 29 -1.43 -5.04 12.65
CA ALA A 29 -1.69 -3.64 12.98
C ALA A 29 -3.16 -3.25 12.71
N VAL A 30 -3.71 -3.67 11.56
CA VAL A 30 -5.14 -3.47 11.24
C VAL A 30 -6.02 -4.14 12.28
N LYS A 31 -5.82 -5.42 12.58
CA LYS A 31 -6.66 -6.15 13.55
C LYS A 31 -6.63 -5.52 14.94
N GLU A 32 -5.46 -5.05 15.35
CA GLU A 32 -5.22 -4.42 16.66
C GLU A 32 -5.69 -2.97 16.72
N GLY A 33 -6.05 -2.34 15.58
CA GLY A 33 -6.45 -0.94 15.53
C GLY A 33 -5.26 0.04 15.58
N ASP A 34 -4.03 -0.44 15.39
CA ASP A 34 -2.82 0.39 15.53
C ASP A 34 -2.46 1.07 14.21
N THR A 35 -3.02 2.27 14.02
CA THR A 35 -2.77 3.09 12.84
C THR A 35 -1.34 3.64 12.79
N GLY A 36 -0.67 3.77 13.93
CA GLY A 36 0.74 4.16 13.99
C GLY A 36 1.63 3.14 13.31
N ARG A 37 1.43 1.85 13.61
CA ARG A 37 2.15 0.74 12.95
C ARG A 37 1.83 0.64 11.45
N ILE A 38 0.59 0.92 11.07
CA ILE A 38 0.21 1.03 9.64
C ILE A 38 1.06 2.10 8.96
N LEU A 39 1.13 3.33 9.52
CA LEU A 39 1.91 4.43 8.95
C LEU A 39 3.40 4.08 8.78
N GLU A 40 4.00 3.36 9.73
CA GLU A 40 5.38 2.90 9.62
C GLU A 40 5.56 1.88 8.48
N ALA A 41 4.62 0.94 8.34
CA ALA A 41 4.61 -0.02 7.24
C ALA A 41 4.40 0.65 5.86
N LEU A 42 3.61 1.73 5.77
CA LEU A 42 3.41 2.49 4.53
C LEU A 42 4.73 3.02 3.96
N LYS A 43 5.71 3.40 4.81
CA LYS A 43 7.03 3.88 4.37
C LYS A 43 7.77 2.83 3.54
N LEU A 44 7.69 1.57 3.95
CA LEU A 44 8.28 0.45 3.21
C LEU A 44 7.51 0.16 1.92
N LEU A 45 6.19 0.30 1.95
CA LEU A 45 5.35 0.12 0.77
C LEU A 45 5.67 1.12 -0.35
N ILE A 46 6.05 2.37 -0.03
CA ILE A 46 6.52 3.35 -1.03
C ILE A 46 7.66 2.77 -1.88
N PHE A 47 8.67 2.18 -1.22
CA PHE A 47 9.80 1.57 -1.94
C PHE A 47 9.37 0.33 -2.72
N ILE A 48 8.53 -0.53 -2.14
CA ILE A 48 8.08 -1.75 -2.82
C ILE A 48 7.28 -1.40 -4.09
N PHE A 49 6.37 -0.44 -4.03
CA PHE A 49 5.58 0.00 -5.18
C PHE A 49 6.45 0.71 -6.22
N ALA A 50 7.42 1.53 -5.80
CA ALA A 50 8.38 2.14 -6.70
C ALA A 50 9.18 1.07 -7.46
N GLY A 51 9.69 0.05 -6.76
CA GLY A 51 10.42 -1.06 -7.36
C GLY A 51 9.55 -1.97 -8.24
N ALA A 52 8.25 -2.02 -7.98
CA ALA A 52 7.24 -2.70 -8.80
C ALA A 52 6.79 -1.89 -10.01
N ASN A 53 7.31 -0.67 -10.18
CA ASN A 53 6.88 0.30 -11.19
C ASN A 53 5.37 0.62 -11.11
N LYS A 54 4.85 0.72 -9.88
CA LYS A 54 3.45 1.04 -9.58
C LYS A 54 3.30 2.50 -9.15
N GLN A 55 3.59 3.41 -10.09
CA GLN A 55 3.77 4.85 -9.81
C GLN A 55 2.54 5.51 -9.16
N ASN A 56 1.31 5.12 -9.53
CA ASN A 56 0.10 5.67 -8.90
C ASN A 56 0.08 5.39 -7.39
N TYR A 57 0.41 4.16 -6.99
CA TYR A 57 0.50 3.79 -5.58
C TYR A 57 1.70 4.45 -4.89
N THR A 58 2.85 4.47 -5.57
CA THR A 58 4.05 5.16 -5.08
C THR A 58 3.78 6.63 -4.75
N THR A 59 3.14 7.37 -5.66
CA THR A 59 2.78 8.78 -5.48
C THR A 59 1.74 8.94 -4.37
N ALA A 60 0.65 8.17 -4.39
CA ALA A 60 -0.40 8.27 -3.37
C ALA A 60 0.15 8.05 -1.96
N PHE A 61 1.02 7.05 -1.77
CA PHE A 61 1.60 6.77 -0.46
C PHE A 61 2.62 7.84 -0.04
N MET A 62 3.36 8.44 -0.99
CA MET A 62 4.20 9.60 -0.70
C MET A 62 3.38 10.83 -0.32
N GLU A 63 2.25 11.09 -0.98
CA GLU A 63 1.34 12.17 -0.59
C GLU A 63 0.78 11.96 0.81
N ILE A 64 0.31 10.75 1.13
CA ILE A 64 -0.16 10.39 2.47
C ILE A 64 0.94 10.62 3.52
N TYR A 65 2.17 10.15 3.23
CA TYR A 65 3.31 10.34 4.12
C TYR A 65 3.60 11.84 4.35
N CYS A 66 3.68 12.64 3.28
CA CYS A 66 3.94 14.07 3.37
C CYS A 66 2.82 14.81 4.12
N MET A 67 1.56 14.47 3.84
CA MET A 67 0.40 15.03 4.53
C MET A 67 0.54 14.83 6.03
N PHE A 68 0.75 13.58 6.49
CA PHE A 68 0.87 13.30 7.93
C PHE A 68 2.14 13.84 8.57
N ARG A 69 3.23 14.00 7.80
CA ARG A 69 4.53 14.40 8.34
C ARG A 69 4.71 15.92 8.41
N TYR A 70 4.15 16.65 7.44
CA TYR A 70 4.46 18.06 7.21
C TYR A 70 3.24 18.98 7.11
N GLU A 71 2.06 18.47 6.71
CA GLU A 71 0.93 19.33 6.34
C GLU A 71 -0.21 19.30 7.37
N ALA A 72 -0.52 18.13 7.93
CA ALA A 72 -1.63 17.96 8.85
C ALA A 72 -1.32 18.54 10.23
N SER A 73 -2.25 19.32 10.78
CA SER A 73 -2.20 19.70 12.20
C SER A 73 -2.33 18.44 13.08
N PRO A 74 -1.85 18.48 14.34
CA PRO A 74 -2.03 17.35 15.25
C PRO A 74 -3.48 16.89 15.40
N SER A 75 -4.42 17.84 15.44
CA SER A 75 -5.86 17.55 15.53
C SER A 75 -6.39 16.87 14.27
N LEU A 76 -6.01 17.35 13.08
CA LEU A 76 -6.41 16.74 11.81
C LEU A 76 -5.80 15.35 11.65
N LYS A 77 -4.53 15.18 11.99
CA LYS A 77 -3.86 13.88 11.97
C LYS A 77 -4.58 12.87 12.85
N ASN A 78 -4.88 13.24 14.10
CA ASN A 78 -5.59 12.36 15.02
C ASN A 78 -6.99 12.04 14.48
N ALA A 79 -7.75 13.05 14.03
CA ALA A 79 -9.07 12.83 13.45
C ALA A 79 -9.04 11.86 12.25
N ILE A 80 -8.06 11.98 11.34
CA ILE A 80 -7.93 11.06 10.21
C ILE A 80 -7.56 9.65 10.69
N LEU A 81 -6.60 9.52 11.61
CA LEU A 81 -6.14 8.22 12.09
C LEU A 81 -7.20 7.50 12.94
N ASP A 82 -7.97 8.23 13.76
CA ASP A 82 -9.06 7.69 14.56
C ASP A 82 -10.19 7.11 13.69
N ASN A 83 -10.34 7.62 12.45
CA ASN A 83 -11.34 7.15 11.48
C ASN A 83 -10.75 6.21 10.42
N TRP A 84 -9.45 5.92 10.45
CA TRP A 84 -8.79 5.09 9.42
C TRP A 84 -9.19 3.63 9.50
N LEU A 85 -9.50 3.16 10.71
CA LEU A 85 -9.93 1.81 11.00
C LEU A 85 -11.27 1.84 11.71
N VAL A 86 -12.13 0.88 11.38
CA VAL A 86 -13.47 0.76 11.94
C VAL A 86 -13.64 -0.60 12.61
N ASN A 87 -14.28 -0.61 13.78
CA ASN A 87 -14.66 -1.85 14.46
C ASN A 87 -16.18 -1.90 14.63
N THR A 88 -16.84 -2.55 13.67
CA THR A 88 -18.30 -2.68 13.65
C THR A 88 -18.85 -3.58 14.75
N THR A 89 -18.00 -4.42 15.36
CA THR A 89 -18.40 -5.42 16.37
C THR A 89 -18.14 -4.99 17.82
N GLY A 90 -17.28 -3.98 18.02
CA GLY A 90 -16.78 -3.57 19.33
C GLY A 90 -15.83 -4.57 20.02
N GLN A 91 -15.49 -5.70 19.37
CA GLN A 91 -14.61 -6.72 19.96
C GLN A 91 -13.13 -6.43 19.67
N PRO A 92 -12.21 -6.65 20.63
CA PRO A 92 -10.78 -6.54 20.38
C PRO A 92 -10.33 -7.44 19.22
N GLY A 93 -9.42 -6.95 18.36
CA GLY A 93 -8.90 -7.75 17.25
C GLY A 93 -9.78 -7.82 15.99
N LYS A 94 -10.90 -7.07 15.97
CA LYS A 94 -11.91 -7.09 14.89
C LYS A 94 -12.01 -5.76 14.12
N PHE A 95 -10.97 -4.95 14.18
CA PHE A 95 -10.86 -3.77 13.33
C PHE A 95 -10.71 -4.16 11.86
N LEU A 96 -11.27 -3.33 10.99
CA LEU A 96 -11.24 -3.42 9.54
C LEU A 96 -10.79 -2.07 8.99
N GLU A 97 -10.22 -2.09 7.78
CA GLU A 97 -9.92 -0.87 7.03
C GLU A 97 -11.24 -0.18 6.65
N ASP A 98 -11.37 1.12 6.91
CA ASP A 98 -12.61 1.85 6.62
C ASP A 98 -12.98 1.81 5.11
N ASP A 99 -11.98 1.93 4.25
CA ASP A 99 -12.14 1.78 2.79
C ASP A 99 -12.71 0.41 2.40
N HIS A 100 -12.32 -0.66 3.11
CA HIS A 100 -12.84 -2.00 2.87
C HIS A 100 -14.33 -2.10 3.25
N LEU A 101 -14.74 -1.41 4.33
CA LEU A 101 -16.16 -1.32 4.70
C LEU A 101 -16.95 -0.51 3.66
N GLN A 102 -16.38 0.59 3.17
CA GLN A 102 -16.98 1.40 2.12
C GLN A 102 -17.18 0.59 0.82
N GLU A 103 -16.17 -0.17 0.40
CA GLU A 103 -16.23 -1.06 -0.77
C GLU A 103 -17.34 -2.12 -0.60
N HIS A 104 -17.47 -2.70 0.60
CA HIS A 104 -18.53 -3.64 0.91
C HIS A 104 -19.93 -3.02 0.75
N HIS A 105 -20.13 -1.80 1.25
CA HIS A 105 -21.40 -1.09 1.10
C HIS A 105 -21.72 -0.74 -0.36
N ILE A 106 -20.74 -0.23 -1.10
CA ILE A 106 -20.90 0.08 -2.54
C ILE A 106 -21.29 -1.19 -3.31
N ARG A 107 -20.65 -2.31 -2.98
CA ARG A 107 -20.95 -3.61 -3.58
C ARG A 107 -22.38 -4.07 -3.30
N LEU A 108 -22.83 -4.01 -2.04
CA LEU A 108 -24.20 -4.38 -1.65
C LEU A 108 -25.26 -3.58 -2.42
N LEU A 109 -25.07 -2.26 -2.54
CA LEU A 109 -25.99 -1.39 -3.28
C LEU A 109 -26.02 -1.75 -4.77
N THR A 110 -24.85 -2.03 -5.36
CA THR A 110 -24.75 -2.44 -6.76
C THR A 110 -25.49 -3.75 -7.00
N ASP A 111 -25.32 -4.74 -6.12
CA ASP A 111 -25.98 -6.05 -6.25
C ASP A 111 -27.51 -5.93 -6.11
N MET A 112 -28.01 -5.11 -5.18
CA MET A 112 -29.44 -4.82 -5.01
C MET A 112 -30.04 -4.15 -6.25
N MET A 113 -29.32 -3.19 -6.86
CA MET A 113 -29.77 -2.52 -8.08
C MET A 113 -29.69 -3.42 -9.32
N SER A 114 -28.74 -4.36 -9.35
CA SER A 114 -28.48 -5.21 -10.52
C SER A 114 -29.31 -6.50 -10.55
N GLY A 115 -29.96 -6.88 -9.44
CA GLY A 115 -30.71 -8.12 -9.30
C GLY A 115 -29.86 -9.40 -9.42
N ASN A 116 -28.53 -9.28 -9.43
CA ASN A 116 -27.59 -10.37 -9.62
C ASN A 116 -26.96 -10.76 -8.28
N MET A 117 -27.24 -11.98 -7.80
CA MET A 117 -26.53 -12.58 -6.67
C MET A 117 -25.20 -13.15 -7.18
N TYR A 118 -24.07 -12.61 -6.72
CA TYR A 118 -22.75 -13.02 -7.19
C TYR A 118 -22.41 -14.45 -6.76
N ARG A 119 -21.88 -15.26 -7.70
CA ARG A 119 -21.33 -16.60 -7.47
C ARG A 119 -19.80 -16.53 -7.57
N ASP A 120 -19.12 -16.60 -6.43
CA ASP A 120 -17.65 -16.60 -6.37
C ASP A 120 -17.10 -17.99 -6.76
N GLU A 121 -17.21 -18.34 -8.05
CA GLU A 121 -16.89 -19.68 -8.55
C GLU A 121 -15.46 -19.81 -9.07
N LYS A 122 -14.62 -18.75 -9.03
CA LYS A 122 -13.34 -18.74 -9.75
C LYS A 122 -12.08 -18.30 -8.99
N LEU A 123 -12.10 -18.24 -7.66
CA LEU A 123 -10.91 -17.83 -6.90
C LEU A 123 -9.77 -18.88 -6.87
N HIS A 124 -10.03 -20.14 -7.25
CA HIS A 124 -9.08 -21.26 -7.06
C HIS A 124 -8.49 -21.89 -8.33
N TYR A 125 -8.62 -21.28 -9.51
CA TYR A 125 -8.02 -21.86 -10.71
C TYR A 125 -6.49 -21.70 -10.70
N PHE A 126 -5.79 -22.83 -10.63
CA PHE A 126 -4.37 -22.91 -10.92
C PHE A 126 -4.12 -22.40 -12.35
N LYS A 127 -3.42 -21.26 -12.47
CA LYS A 127 -2.96 -20.75 -13.77
C LYS A 127 -1.67 -21.48 -14.17
N SER A 128 -1.77 -22.44 -15.10
CA SER A 128 -0.59 -23.06 -15.72
C SER A 128 0.19 -22.01 -16.52
N GLY A 129 1.50 -21.92 -16.31
CA GLY A 129 2.36 -20.91 -16.96
C GLY A 129 3.10 -19.96 -16.00
N ARG A 130 2.89 -20.09 -14.68
CA ARG A 130 3.78 -19.44 -13.71
C ARG A 130 5.10 -20.21 -13.64
N ASP A 131 6.13 -19.65 -14.25
CA ASP A 131 7.51 -20.09 -14.09
C ASP A 131 8.08 -19.52 -12.79
N PHE A 132 8.50 -20.41 -11.88
CA PHE A 132 9.19 -20.05 -10.63
C PHE A 132 10.72 -19.90 -10.83
N GLY A 133 11.21 -20.01 -12.07
CA GLY A 133 12.63 -20.00 -12.42
C GLY A 133 13.33 -18.63 -12.35
N HIS A 134 12.59 -17.55 -12.10
CA HIS A 134 13.15 -16.20 -12.00
C HIS A 134 13.66 -15.90 -10.59
N THR A 135 14.87 -15.32 -10.48
CA THR A 135 15.36 -14.79 -9.21
C THR A 135 14.45 -13.65 -8.74
N ALA A 136 13.98 -13.74 -7.49
CA ALA A 136 13.16 -12.72 -6.86
C ALA A 136 13.93 -11.39 -6.82
N LYS A 137 13.29 -10.34 -7.34
CA LYS A 137 13.87 -9.00 -7.36
C LYS A 137 13.78 -8.38 -5.97
N ASN A 138 14.83 -7.68 -5.55
CA ASN A 138 14.79 -6.86 -4.35
C ASN A 138 14.00 -5.57 -4.65
N MET A 139 12.70 -5.60 -4.36
CA MET A 139 11.79 -4.50 -4.69
C MET A 139 12.11 -3.23 -3.93
N ILE A 140 12.58 -3.34 -2.69
CA ILE A 140 12.97 -2.18 -1.87
C ILE A 140 14.17 -1.47 -2.50
N ASN A 141 15.23 -2.21 -2.85
CA ASN A 141 16.42 -1.62 -3.47
C ASN A 141 16.12 -1.05 -4.86
N LEU A 142 15.29 -1.74 -5.66
CA LEU A 142 14.85 -1.22 -6.95
C LEU A 142 14.03 0.07 -6.78
N GLY A 143 13.16 0.10 -5.78
CA GLY A 143 12.37 1.28 -5.44
C GLY A 143 13.23 2.45 -5.01
N TYR A 144 14.20 2.21 -4.12
CA TYR A 144 15.18 3.21 -3.71
C TYR A 144 15.88 3.80 -4.94
N LYS A 145 16.45 2.96 -5.81
CA LYS A 145 17.11 3.42 -7.04
C LYS A 145 16.18 4.18 -7.97
N SER A 146 14.91 3.78 -8.08
CA SER A 146 13.92 4.49 -8.90
C SER A 146 13.60 5.87 -8.34
N LEU A 147 13.46 5.99 -7.01
CA LEU A 147 13.16 7.25 -6.32
C LEU A 147 14.36 8.19 -6.39
N ASP A 148 15.53 7.70 -6.02
CA ASP A 148 16.82 8.41 -6.06
C ASP A 148 17.20 8.83 -7.49
N GLY A 149 16.91 7.97 -8.47
CA GLY A 149 17.15 8.22 -9.89
C GLY A 149 16.27 9.29 -10.55
N GLY A 150 15.47 10.03 -9.78
CA GLY A 150 14.76 11.21 -10.26
C GLY A 150 13.26 11.23 -9.96
N LYS A 151 12.63 10.09 -9.64
CA LYS A 151 11.19 10.07 -9.33
C LYS A 151 10.86 10.86 -8.06
N MET A 152 11.78 10.90 -7.09
CA MET A 152 11.63 11.76 -5.91
C MET A 152 11.68 13.24 -6.29
N HIS A 153 12.61 13.64 -7.16
CA HIS A 153 12.71 15.03 -7.62
C HIS A 153 11.48 15.45 -8.43
N GLU A 154 10.97 14.57 -9.28
CA GLU A 154 9.72 14.78 -10.02
C GLU A 154 8.54 15.00 -9.07
N PHE A 155 8.41 14.15 -8.05
CA PHE A 155 7.40 14.29 -7.00
C PHE A 155 7.51 15.64 -6.28
N GLN A 156 8.71 16.01 -5.81
CA GLN A 156 8.95 17.29 -5.12
C GLN A 156 8.60 18.50 -5.99
N ALA A 157 8.97 18.48 -7.28
CA ALA A 157 8.65 19.55 -8.22
C ALA A 157 7.13 19.71 -8.38
N ASN A 158 6.41 18.60 -8.56
CA ASN A 158 4.95 18.61 -8.70
C ASN A 158 4.25 19.10 -7.42
N SER A 159 4.66 18.61 -6.25
CA SER A 159 4.10 19.04 -4.97
C SER A 159 4.35 20.53 -4.71
N THR A 160 5.56 21.03 -5.02
CA THR A 160 5.91 22.44 -4.87
C THR A 160 5.08 23.32 -5.80
N ASN A 161 4.89 22.90 -7.05
CA ASN A 161 4.05 23.62 -8.00
C ASN A 161 2.59 23.71 -7.51
N ARG A 162 2.03 22.59 -7.02
CA ARG A 162 0.68 22.58 -6.43
C ARG A 162 0.55 23.56 -5.27
N ALA A 163 1.53 23.56 -4.36
CA ALA A 163 1.53 24.49 -3.22
C ALA A 163 1.61 25.96 -3.67
N ASN A 164 2.41 26.26 -4.70
CA ASN A 164 2.51 27.61 -5.27
C ASN A 164 1.17 28.07 -5.88
N VAL A 165 0.51 27.21 -6.66
CA VAL A 165 -0.81 27.51 -7.23
C VAL A 165 -1.83 27.81 -6.12
N LEU A 166 -1.89 26.97 -5.08
CA LEU A 166 -2.78 27.20 -3.95
C LEU A 166 -2.49 28.52 -3.23
N ARG A 167 -1.21 28.93 -3.16
CA ARG A 167 -0.82 30.22 -2.59
C ARG A 167 -1.29 31.41 -3.43
N THR A 168 -1.32 31.28 -4.76
CA THR A 168 -1.80 32.33 -5.66
C THR A 168 -3.33 32.49 -5.66
N LEU A 169 -4.07 31.48 -5.22
CA LEU A 169 -5.53 31.48 -5.14
C LEU A 169 -6.08 32.02 -3.80
N ARG A 170 -5.21 32.26 -2.82
CA ARG A 170 -5.54 32.91 -1.54
C ARG A 170 -5.36 34.41 -1.63
#